data_AF-A0A0Q9KVJ0-F1
#
_entry.id   AF-A0A0Q9KVJ0-F1
#
_cell.length_a   1.000
_cell.length_b   1.000
_cell.length_c   1.000
_cell.angle_alpha   90.00
_cell.angle_beta   90.00
_cell.angle_gamma   90.00
#
_symmetry.space_group_name_H-M   'P 1'
#
loop_
_entity.id
_entity.type
_entity.pdbx_description
1 polymer ?
#
loop_
_entity_poly.entity_id
_entity_poly.type
_entity_poly.pdbx_seq_one_letter_code
_entity_poly.pdbx_strand_id
1 'polypeptide(L)'
;MKLRTISKKLLVESPYEEWNAFIDLIAMEEYEDLNQIQRVAHLCFWYDSEVQNGGHIQYFENKGTERVYETIKALKSLGASKQADILGEANQQYSSKIRKTINTVLEFVMASREGAYERFDIQYYESEPTVTELLEKYFQANKEYFVELI
;
A
#
# COMPACT_ATOMS: atom_id res chain seq x y z
N MET A 1 16.24 12.09 -2.36
CA MET A 1 14.96 11.89 -3.06
C MET A 1 15.28 11.26 -4.40
N LYS A 2 14.64 10.14 -4.72
CA LYS A 2 14.72 9.49 -6.02
C LYS A 2 13.64 10.06 -6.92
N LEU A 3 13.87 10.13 -8.22
CA LEU A 3 12.88 10.53 -9.22
C LEU A 3 12.99 9.59 -10.40
N ARG A 4 11.89 9.39 -11.12
CA ARG A 4 11.90 8.75 -12.43
C ARG A 4 11.93 9.80 -13.52
N THR A 5 12.80 9.60 -14.48
CA THR A 5 12.98 10.55 -15.58
C THR A 5 12.18 10.11 -16.79
N ILE A 6 11.35 11.00 -17.33
CA ILE A 6 10.50 10.73 -18.50
C ILE A 6 10.77 11.80 -19.56
N SER A 7 10.97 11.40 -20.81
CA SER A 7 11.10 12.38 -21.88
C SER A 7 9.74 13.00 -22.25
N LYS A 8 9.72 14.30 -22.57
CA LYS A 8 8.49 14.97 -23.03
C LYS A 8 7.88 14.31 -24.26
N LYS A 9 8.72 13.79 -25.16
CA LYS A 9 8.28 13.05 -26.36
C LYS A 9 7.51 11.79 -25.96
N LEU A 10 8.07 10.98 -25.06
CA LEU A 10 7.43 9.75 -24.59
C LEU A 10 6.08 10.05 -23.94
N LEU A 11 5.98 11.13 -23.17
CA LEU A 11 4.72 11.48 -22.50
C LEU A 11 3.61 11.89 -23.48
N VAL A 12 3.98 12.52 -24.61
CA VAL A 12 3.02 12.84 -25.69
C VAL A 12 2.54 11.58 -26.40
N GLU A 13 3.42 10.62 -26.61
CA GLU A 13 3.09 9.34 -27.28
C GLU A 13 2.31 8.39 -26.36
N SER A 14 2.64 8.39 -25.06
CA SER A 14 2.10 7.49 -24.04
C SER A 14 1.86 8.22 -22.71
N PRO A 15 0.69 8.87 -22.52
CA PRO A 15 0.40 9.66 -21.31
C PRO A 15 0.44 8.87 -19.98
N TYR A 16 0.22 7.55 -20.04
CA TYR A 16 0.21 6.67 -18.86
C TYR A 16 1.60 6.37 -18.30
N GLU A 17 2.68 6.73 -19.02
CA GLU A 17 4.05 6.49 -18.54
C GLU A 17 4.39 7.27 -17.27
N GLU A 18 3.74 8.42 -17.04
CA GLU A 18 3.87 9.13 -15.76
C GLU A 18 3.36 8.31 -14.58
N TRP A 19 2.23 7.61 -14.76
CA TRP A 19 1.69 6.74 -13.73
C TRP A 19 2.56 5.49 -13.54
N ASN A 20 3.04 4.88 -14.63
CA ASN A 20 3.95 3.74 -14.55
C ASN A 20 5.24 4.09 -13.81
N ALA A 21 5.80 5.27 -14.07
CA ALA A 21 6.99 5.76 -13.39
C ALA A 21 6.74 6.01 -11.89
N PHE A 22 5.56 6.55 -11.54
CA PHE A 22 5.15 6.68 -10.14
C PHE A 22 5.08 5.32 -9.44
N ILE A 23 4.40 4.35 -10.04
CA ILE A 23 4.28 2.99 -9.51
C ILE A 23 5.66 2.33 -9.38
N ASP A 24 6.51 2.44 -10.39
CA ASP A 24 7.86 1.87 -10.37
C ASP A 24 8.68 2.44 -9.19
N LEU A 25 8.63 3.75 -8.95
CA LEU A 25 9.33 4.36 -7.82
C LEU A 25 8.84 3.82 -6.48
N ILE A 26 7.53 3.84 -6.23
CA ILE A 26 6.99 3.47 -4.92
C ILE A 26 7.05 1.96 -4.68
N ALA A 27 7.09 1.13 -5.73
CA ALA A 27 7.20 -0.31 -5.63
C ALA A 27 8.64 -0.81 -5.51
N MET A 28 9.61 -0.15 -6.16
CA MET A 28 10.99 -0.65 -6.30
C MET A 28 12.00 -0.01 -5.36
N GLU A 29 11.73 1.17 -4.82
CA GLU A 29 12.65 1.82 -3.88
C GLU A 29 12.44 1.33 -2.44
N GLU A 30 13.54 1.27 -1.69
CA GLU A 30 13.53 0.97 -0.26
C GLU A 30 12.97 2.14 0.56
N TYR A 31 12.22 1.83 1.62
CA TYR A 31 11.54 2.83 2.45
C TYR A 31 12.48 3.93 2.96
N GLU A 32 13.70 3.55 3.34
CA GLU A 32 14.72 4.43 3.91
C GLU A 32 15.22 5.48 2.90
N ASP A 33 15.22 5.16 1.60
CA ASP A 33 15.68 6.03 0.51
C ASP A 33 14.61 7.05 0.06
N LEU A 34 13.37 6.83 0.48
CA LEU A 34 12.22 7.67 0.13
C LEU A 34 12.12 8.92 1.03
N ASN A 35 11.67 10.02 0.43
CA ASN A 35 11.29 11.22 1.20
C ASN A 35 9.90 11.04 1.86
N GLN A 36 9.47 12.00 2.69
CA GLN A 36 8.20 11.91 3.40
C GLN A 36 6.97 11.77 2.48
N ILE A 37 6.92 12.52 1.37
CA ILE A 37 5.82 12.48 0.39
C ILE A 37 5.76 11.11 -0.29
N GLN A 38 6.92 10.55 -0.65
CA GLN A 38 7.05 9.25 -1.29
C GLN A 38 6.71 8.11 -0.34
N ARG A 39 7.12 8.20 0.93
CA ARG A 39 6.80 7.20 1.96
C ARG A 39 5.31 7.04 2.19
N VAL A 40 4.53 8.13 2.12
CA VAL A 40 3.06 8.05 2.19
C VAL A 40 2.52 7.17 1.08
N ALA A 41 2.92 7.43 -0.17
CA ALA A 41 2.49 6.65 -1.33
C ALA A 41 2.97 5.19 -1.25
N HIS A 42 4.24 4.95 -0.91
CA HIS A 42 4.83 3.62 -0.77
C HIS A 42 4.10 2.75 0.27
N LEU A 43 3.86 3.30 1.47
CA LEU A 43 3.18 2.54 2.54
C LEU A 43 1.73 2.21 2.16
N CYS A 44 1.02 3.13 1.52
CA CYS A 44 -0.35 2.90 1.07
C CYS A 44 -0.40 1.89 -0.09
N PHE A 45 0.51 2.01 -1.07
CA PHE A 45 0.63 1.09 -2.21
C PHE A 45 0.88 -0.33 -1.75
N TRP A 46 1.83 -0.54 -0.85
CA TRP A 46 2.12 -1.89 -0.36
C TRP A 46 1.00 -2.45 0.52
N TYR A 47 0.33 -1.64 1.32
CA TYR A 47 -0.84 -2.11 2.05
C TYR A 47 -1.96 -2.56 1.10
N ASP A 48 -2.32 -1.75 0.10
CA ASP A 48 -3.32 -2.12 -0.91
C ASP A 48 -2.90 -3.39 -1.66
N SER A 49 -1.66 -3.45 -2.14
CA SER A 49 -1.13 -4.59 -2.90
C SER A 49 -1.21 -5.91 -2.12
N GLU A 50 -0.89 -5.91 -0.82
CA GLU A 50 -0.96 -7.12 -0.02
C GLU A 50 -2.41 -7.54 0.27
N VAL A 51 -3.29 -6.58 0.61
CA VAL A 51 -4.70 -6.87 0.92
C VAL A 51 -5.46 -7.34 -0.33
N GLN A 52 -5.19 -6.76 -1.50
CA GLN A 52 -5.79 -7.19 -2.76
C GLN A 52 -5.32 -8.58 -3.20
N ASN A 53 -4.11 -8.99 -2.81
CA ASN A 53 -3.54 -10.26 -3.21
C ASN A 53 -3.87 -11.42 -2.25
N GLY A 54 -3.84 -11.18 -0.93
CA GLY A 54 -4.07 -12.23 0.07
C GLY A 54 -4.72 -11.77 1.37
N GLY A 55 -5.36 -10.60 1.35
CA GLY A 55 -6.05 -10.03 2.52
C GLY A 55 -5.09 -9.49 3.59
N HIS A 56 -5.67 -9.04 4.69
CA HIS A 56 -4.92 -8.47 5.81
C HIS A 56 -3.93 -9.45 6.42
N ILE A 57 -4.21 -10.76 6.38
CA ILE A 57 -3.27 -11.76 6.87
C ILE A 57 -1.98 -11.72 6.04
N GLN A 58 -2.06 -11.60 4.71
CA GLN A 58 -0.88 -11.48 3.87
C GLN A 58 -0.08 -10.21 4.16
N TYR A 59 -0.77 -9.09 4.38
CA TYR A 59 -0.11 -7.85 4.78
C TYR A 59 0.75 -8.04 6.04
N PHE A 60 0.20 -8.64 7.10
CA PHE A 60 0.95 -8.85 8.33
C PHE A 60 2.09 -9.87 8.19
N GLU A 61 1.89 -10.96 7.44
CA GLU A 61 2.94 -11.96 7.27
C GLU A 61 4.09 -11.44 6.37
N ASN A 62 3.79 -10.63 5.34
CA ASN A 62 4.81 -10.12 4.42
C ASN A 62 5.48 -8.83 4.90
N LYS A 63 4.74 -7.93 5.56
CA LYS A 63 5.25 -6.61 5.99
C LYS A 63 5.53 -6.53 7.48
N GLY A 64 5.07 -7.51 8.26
CA GLY A 64 5.20 -7.50 9.72
C GLY A 64 4.36 -6.40 10.37
N THR A 65 4.73 -6.06 11.61
CA THR A 65 4.00 -5.06 12.42
C THR A 65 4.77 -3.77 12.67
N GLU A 66 6.05 -3.71 12.27
CA GLU A 66 6.98 -2.62 12.62
C GLU A 66 6.47 -1.24 12.19
N ARG A 67 5.94 -1.14 10.96
CA ARG A 67 5.50 0.13 10.35
C ARG A 67 3.99 0.31 10.30
N VAL A 68 3.20 -0.56 10.95
CA VAL A 68 1.72 -0.53 10.82
C VAL A 68 1.13 0.81 11.26
N TYR A 69 1.62 1.40 12.34
CA TYR A 69 1.16 2.72 12.78
C TYR A 69 1.56 3.84 11.81
N GLU A 70 2.68 3.71 11.10
CA GLU A 70 3.06 4.64 10.04
C GLU A 70 2.17 4.46 8.81
N THR A 71 1.85 3.22 8.43
CA THR A 71 0.90 2.92 7.36
C THR A 71 -0.48 3.50 7.65
N ILE A 72 -1.00 3.37 8.89
CA ILE A 72 -2.28 3.97 9.30
C ILE A 72 -2.25 5.49 9.14
N LYS A 73 -1.15 6.15 9.54
CA LYS A 73 -0.99 7.60 9.37
C LYS A 73 -0.87 7.99 7.89
N ALA A 74 -0.17 7.20 7.09
CA ALA A 74 -0.04 7.40 5.65
C ALA A 74 -1.42 7.32 4.96
N LEU A 75 -2.23 6.30 5.29
CA LEU A 75 -3.60 6.16 4.76
C LEU A 75 -4.47 7.38 5.12
N LYS A 76 -4.40 7.87 6.36
CA LYS A 76 -5.09 9.11 6.75
C LYS A 76 -4.61 10.33 5.98
N SER A 77 -3.30 10.42 5.73
CA SER A 77 -2.69 11.53 4.96
C SER A 77 -3.09 11.47 3.47
N LEU A 78 -3.28 10.26 2.94
CA LEU A 78 -3.79 10.01 1.59
C LEU A 78 -5.30 10.32 1.46
N GLY A 79 -6.02 10.40 2.59
CA GLY A 79 -7.48 10.54 2.64
C GLY A 79 -8.25 9.22 2.76
N ALA A 80 -7.55 8.08 2.83
CA ALA A 80 -8.09 6.72 2.95
C ALA A 80 -8.50 6.39 4.41
N SER A 81 -9.38 7.21 4.99
CA SER A 81 -9.70 7.14 6.44
C SER A 81 -10.37 5.82 6.82
N LYS A 82 -11.29 5.29 5.99
CA LYS A 82 -11.95 4.00 6.24
C LYS A 82 -10.94 2.86 6.28
N GLN A 83 -10.06 2.80 5.28
CA GLN A 83 -9.00 1.80 5.19
C GLN A 83 -8.02 1.91 6.37
N ALA A 84 -7.71 3.14 6.82
CA ALA A 84 -6.89 3.37 8.01
C ALA A 84 -7.53 2.80 9.29
N ASP A 85 -8.84 2.95 9.45
CA ASP A 85 -9.56 2.42 10.61
C ASP A 85 -9.65 0.89 10.55
N ILE A 86 -9.91 0.31 9.38
CA ILE A 86 -9.90 -1.15 9.15
C ILE A 86 -8.53 -1.75 9.51
N LEU A 87 -7.43 -1.17 9.00
CA LEU A 87 -6.08 -1.63 9.35
C LEU A 87 -5.81 -1.50 10.85
N GLY A 88 -6.28 -0.42 11.48
CA GLY A 88 -6.18 -0.23 12.93
C GLY A 88 -6.85 -1.34 13.73
N GLU A 89 -8.09 -1.69 13.39
CA GLU A 89 -8.82 -2.80 14.03
C GLU A 89 -8.18 -4.16 13.75
N ALA A 90 -7.78 -4.42 12.50
CA ALA A 90 -7.11 -5.64 12.10
C ALA A 90 -5.77 -5.82 12.86
N ASN A 91 -5.02 -4.74 13.08
CA ASN A 91 -3.78 -4.74 13.85
C ASN A 91 -4.02 -5.00 15.34
N GLN A 92 -5.09 -4.43 15.90
CA GLN A 92 -5.48 -4.71 17.29
C GLN A 92 -5.77 -6.21 17.48
N GLN A 93 -6.51 -6.81 16.54
CA GLN A 93 -6.77 -8.26 16.54
C GLN A 93 -5.51 -9.09 16.28
N TYR A 94 -4.57 -8.58 15.47
CA TYR A 94 -3.29 -9.24 15.21
C TYR A 94 -2.48 -9.35 16.50
N SER A 95 -2.34 -8.22 17.19
CA SER A 95 -1.51 -8.06 18.38
C SER A 95 -2.09 -8.72 19.64
N SER A 96 -3.40 -8.95 19.71
CA SER A 96 -4.05 -9.52 20.90
C SER A 96 -3.94 -11.05 21.01
N LYS A 97 -3.38 -11.74 20.01
CA LYS A 97 -3.31 -13.21 19.96
C LYS A 97 -1.86 -13.67 19.82
N ILE A 98 -1.48 -14.69 20.61
CA ILE A 98 -0.26 -15.45 20.33
C ILE A 98 -0.54 -16.30 19.09
N ARG A 99 0.28 -16.13 18.06
CA ARG A 99 0.12 -16.81 16.77
C ARG A 99 1.28 -17.76 16.55
N LYS A 100 1.00 -18.86 15.85
CA LYS A 100 2.06 -19.66 15.23
C LYS A 100 2.54 -18.90 14.00
N THR A 101 3.85 -18.80 13.86
CA THR A 101 4.47 -18.31 12.63
C THR A 101 4.04 -19.21 11.47
N ILE A 102 3.60 -18.60 10.37
CA ILE A 102 3.30 -19.29 9.13
C ILE A 102 4.61 -19.44 8.36
N ASN A 103 5.07 -20.67 8.15
CA ASN A 103 6.34 -20.98 7.49
C ASN A 103 6.17 -21.62 6.11
N THR A 104 4.93 -22.02 5.76
CA THR A 104 4.65 -22.70 4.49
C THR A 104 3.41 -22.13 3.80
N VAL A 105 3.34 -22.27 2.48
CA VAL A 105 2.15 -21.90 1.69
C VAL A 105 0.90 -22.66 2.17
N LEU A 106 1.05 -23.93 2.59
CA LEU A 106 -0.07 -24.70 3.10
C LEU A 106 -0.62 -24.12 4.41
N GLU A 107 0.27 -23.75 5.34
CA GLU A 107 -0.11 -23.09 6.59
C GLU A 107 -0.80 -21.75 6.33
N PHE A 108 -0.32 -20.98 5.35
CA PHE A 108 -0.99 -19.74 4.92
C PHE A 108 -2.41 -20.00 4.42
N VAL A 109 -2.58 -20.95 3.49
CA VAL A 109 -3.90 -21.30 2.96
C VAL A 109 -4.85 -21.78 4.07
N MET A 110 -4.34 -22.54 5.04
CA MET A 110 -5.14 -22.97 6.18
C MET A 110 -5.55 -21.78 7.06
N ALA A 111 -4.63 -20.89 7.40
CA ALA A 111 -4.92 -19.69 8.19
C ALA A 111 -5.92 -18.75 7.48
N SER A 112 -5.79 -18.56 6.17
CA SER A 112 -6.74 -17.76 5.38
C SER A 112 -8.13 -18.40 5.35
N ARG A 113 -8.22 -19.74 5.28
CA ARG A 113 -9.49 -20.47 5.35
C ARG A 113 -10.17 -20.45 6.71
N GLU A 114 -9.42 -20.24 7.79
CA GLU A 114 -10.01 -20.02 9.12
C GLU A 114 -10.81 -18.71 9.18
N GLY A 115 -10.66 -17.82 8.19
CA GLY A 115 -11.50 -16.63 8.03
C GLY A 115 -11.30 -15.59 9.13
N ALA A 116 -10.21 -15.68 9.91
CA ALA A 116 -9.99 -14.80 11.05
C ALA A 116 -9.96 -13.31 10.66
N TYR A 117 -9.63 -12.99 9.41
CA TYR A 117 -9.54 -11.63 8.87
C TYR A 117 -10.59 -11.29 7.82
N GLU A 118 -11.45 -12.25 7.45
CA GLU A 118 -12.40 -12.11 6.35
C GLU A 118 -13.32 -10.88 6.51
N ARG A 119 -13.74 -10.57 7.74
CA ARG A 119 -14.52 -9.36 8.02
C ARG A 119 -13.79 -8.07 7.58
N PHE A 120 -12.50 -7.95 7.86
CA PHE A 120 -11.71 -6.77 7.51
C PHE A 120 -11.45 -6.72 6.01
N ASP A 121 -11.20 -7.87 5.39
CA ASP A 121 -11.01 -7.98 3.94
C ASP A 121 -12.27 -7.53 3.19
N ILE A 122 -13.45 -8.02 3.58
CA ILE A 122 -14.73 -7.59 3.01
C ILE A 122 -14.93 -6.08 3.19
N GLN A 123 -14.75 -5.56 4.40
CA GLN A 123 -14.89 -4.12 4.66
C GLN A 123 -13.92 -3.28 3.82
N TYR A 124 -12.72 -3.78 3.56
CA TYR A 124 -11.75 -3.12 2.70
C TYR A 124 -12.20 -3.12 1.25
N TYR A 125 -12.66 -4.25 0.71
CA TYR A 125 -13.13 -4.34 -0.67
C TYR A 125 -14.40 -3.53 -0.93
N GLU A 126 -15.21 -3.27 0.09
CA GLU A 126 -16.39 -2.39 0.02
C GLU A 126 -16.06 -0.90 0.23
N SER A 127 -14.80 -0.56 0.53
CA SER A 127 -14.40 0.81 0.87
C SER A 127 -14.17 1.69 -0.36
N GLU A 128 -15.04 2.69 -0.50
CA GLU A 128 -14.91 3.77 -1.48
C GLU A 128 -14.56 5.12 -0.82
N PRO A 129 -13.69 5.95 -1.45
CA PRO A 129 -12.91 5.65 -2.66
C PRO A 129 -11.80 4.63 -2.40
N THR A 130 -11.34 3.95 -3.44
CA THR A 130 -10.26 2.97 -3.37
C THR A 130 -8.90 3.63 -3.08
N VAL A 131 -7.94 2.85 -2.56
CA VAL A 131 -6.58 3.35 -2.33
C VAL A 131 -5.91 3.75 -3.64
N THR A 132 -6.13 3.02 -4.74
CA THR A 132 -5.60 3.34 -6.07
C THR A 132 -6.10 4.70 -6.58
N GLU A 133 -7.40 4.97 -6.51
CA GLU A 133 -7.94 6.28 -6.93
C GLU A 133 -7.40 7.44 -6.07
N LEU A 134 -7.15 7.19 -4.79
CA LEU A 134 -6.54 8.17 -3.91
C LEU A 134 -5.04 8.36 -4.22
N LEU A 135 -4.31 7.30 -4.55
CA LEU A 135 -2.93 7.37 -5.02
C LEU A 135 -2.80 8.13 -6.34
N GLU A 136 -3.74 7.96 -7.27
CA GLU A 136 -3.79 8.74 -8.51
C GLU A 136 -3.91 10.24 -8.21
N LYS A 137 -4.87 10.63 -7.35
CA LYS A 137 -5.05 12.03 -6.93
C LYS A 137 -3.82 12.56 -6.21
N TYR A 138 -3.23 11.75 -5.32
CA TYR A 138 -2.05 12.11 -4.56
C TYR A 138 -0.83 12.33 -5.48
N PHE A 139 -0.65 11.46 -6.46
CA PHE A 139 0.40 11.60 -7.47
C PHE A 139 0.22 12.89 -8.28
N GLN A 140 -0.98 13.18 -8.79
CA GLN A 140 -1.21 14.41 -9.55
C GLN A 140 -0.93 15.68 -8.74
N ALA A 141 -1.21 15.67 -7.44
CA ALA A 141 -0.97 16.80 -6.55
C ALA A 141 0.49 16.98 -6.12
N ASN A 142 1.35 15.97 -6.32
CA ASN A 142 2.73 15.94 -5.82
C ASN A 142 3.72 15.43 -6.87
N LYS A 143 3.40 15.57 -8.16
CA LYS A 143 4.10 14.92 -9.27
C LYS A 143 5.60 15.20 -9.28
N GLU A 144 6.01 16.40 -8.89
CA GLU A 144 7.40 16.86 -8.80
C GLU A 144 8.26 16.06 -7.81
N TYR A 145 7.64 15.34 -6.88
CA TYR A 145 8.33 14.46 -5.93
C TYR A 145 8.53 13.05 -6.46
N PHE A 146 8.02 12.71 -7.64
CA PHE A 146 8.08 11.36 -8.20
C PHE A 146 8.71 11.31 -9.59
N VAL A 147 8.42 12.30 -10.42
CA VAL A 147 8.81 12.32 -11.83
C VAL A 147 9.52 13.62 -12.19
N GLU A 148 10.56 13.50 -13.02
CA GLU A 148 11.25 14.61 -13.66
C GLU A 148 11.08 14.51 -15.19
N LEU A 149 10.71 15.61 -15.84
CA LEU A 149 10.55 15.67 -17.29
C LEU A 149 11.81 16.24 -17.96
N ILE A 150 12.35 15.49 -18.93
CA ILE A 150 13.52 15.89 -19.74
C ILE A 150 13.20 16.07 -21.23
#